data_AF-A0A4V0XNU8-F1
#
_entry.id   AF-A0A4V0XNU8-F1
#
_cell.length_a   1.000
_cell.length_b   1.000
_cell.length_c   1.000
_cell.angle_alpha   90.00
_cell.angle_beta   90.00
_cell.angle_gamma   90.00
#
_symmetry.space_group_name_H-M   'P 1'
#
loop_
_entity.id
_entity.type
_entity.pdbx_description
1 polymer ?
#
loop_
_entity_poly.entity_id
_entity_poly.type
_entity_poly.pdbx_seq_one_letter_code
_entity_poly.pdbx_strand_id
1 'polypeptide(L)' 'MTETLKQAIADSGLTVLQLEQQTGVLRQTLLKFTRDEQSLRLDMDDKLAQFFELELQPAPKPKRKKT' A
#
# COMPACT_ATOMS: atom_id res chain seq x y z
N MET A 1 7.38 1.57 -4.70
CA MET A 1 6.65 1.13 -3.48
C MET A 1 5.17 0.94 -3.76
N THR A 2 4.48 1.94 -4.28
CA THR A 2 3.06 1.83 -4.68
C THR A 2 2.78 0.65 -5.61
N GLU A 3 3.65 0.40 -6.60
CA GLU A 3 3.51 -0.71 -7.54
C GLU A 3 3.70 -2.08 -6.89
N THR A 4 4.68 -2.23 -5.99
CA THR A 4 4.93 -3.49 -5.26
C THR A 4 3.74 -3.89 -4.42
N LEU A 5 3.14 -2.93 -3.70
CA LEU A 5 1.92 -3.16 -2.91
C LEU A 5 0.73 -3.55 -3.79
N LYS A 6 0.56 -2.89 -4.95
CA LYS A 6 -0.50 -3.26 -5.91
C LYS A 6 -0.28 -4.65 -6.48
N GLN A 7 0.95 -5.01 -6.80
CA GLN A 7 1.27 -6.35 -7.27
C GLN A 7 1.02 -7.39 -6.19
N ALA A 8 1.41 -7.14 -4.94
CA ALA A 8 1.11 -8.04 -3.83
C ALA A 8 -0.40 -8.22 -3.62
N ILE A 9 -1.17 -7.13 -3.71
CA ILE A 9 -2.64 -7.18 -3.68
C ILE A 9 -3.17 -8.04 -4.85
N ALA A 10 -2.66 -7.86 -6.06
CA ALA A 10 -3.10 -8.62 -7.24
C ALA A 10 -2.71 -10.11 -7.17
N ASP A 11 -1.49 -10.41 -6.70
CA ASP A 11 -0.94 -11.76 -6.57
C ASP A 11 -1.63 -12.56 -5.46
N SER A 12 -2.04 -11.88 -4.38
CA SER A 12 -2.76 -12.52 -3.27
C SER A 12 -4.10 -13.15 -3.67
N GLY A 13 -4.69 -12.72 -4.79
CA GLY A 13 -6.02 -13.17 -5.23
C GLY A 13 -7.15 -12.77 -4.28
N LEU A 14 -6.88 -11.97 -3.25
CA LEU A 14 -7.86 -11.56 -2.27
C LEU A 14 -8.76 -10.46 -2.81
N THR A 15 -10.05 -10.59 -2.52
CA THR A 15 -11.00 -9.51 -2.79
C THR A 15 -10.73 -8.33 -1.87
N VAL A 16 -11.06 -7.13 -2.34
CA VAL A 16 -10.92 -5.89 -1.55
C VAL A 16 -11.68 -5.94 -0.22
N LEU A 17 -12.77 -6.71 -0.16
CA LEU A 17 -13.55 -6.95 1.05
C LEU A 17 -12.77 -7.80 2.07
N GLN A 18 -12.09 -8.85 1.60
CA GLN A 18 -11.24 -9.68 2.46
C GLN A 18 -10.05 -8.89 3.00
N LEU A 19 -9.42 -8.06 2.15
CA LEU A 19 -8.33 -7.19 2.58
C LEU A 19 -8.79 -6.20 3.66
N GLU A 20 -9.98 -5.62 3.52
CA GLU A 20 -10.56 -4.75 4.54
C GLU A 20 -10.77 -5.49 5.87
N GLN A 21 -11.29 -6.72 5.85
CA GLN A 21 -11.50 -7.50 7.07
C GLN A 21 -10.19 -7.93 7.75
N GLN A 22 -9.15 -8.24 6.96
CA GLN A 22 -7.87 -8.73 7.48
C GLN A 22 -6.97 -7.59 7.97
N THR A 23 -6.94 -6.47 7.24
CA THR A 23 -6.01 -5.36 7.52
C THR A 23 -6.67 -4.18 8.24
N GLY A 24 -8.00 -4.10 8.22
CA GLY A 24 -8.76 -2.95 8.71
C GLY A 24 -8.63 -1.71 7.82
N VAL A 25 -8.02 -1.82 6.63
CA VAL A 25 -7.95 -0.73 5.65
C VAL A 25 -9.25 -0.69 4.86
N LEU A 26 -9.92 0.48 4.87
CA LEU A 26 -11.22 0.64 4.23
C LEU A 26 -11.20 0.25 2.75
N ARG A 27 -12.24 -0.47 2.31
CA ARG A 27 -12.39 -0.90 0.91
C ARG A 27 -12.36 0.26 -0.08
N GLN A 28 -12.96 1.41 0.28
CA GLN A 28 -12.93 2.60 -0.57
C GLN A 28 -11.51 3.12 -0.79
N THR A 29 -10.68 3.09 0.25
CA THR A 29 -9.27 3.49 0.18
C THR A 29 -8.48 2.53 -0.70
N LEU A 30 -8.66 1.21 -0.52
CA LEU A 30 -8.02 0.19 -1.36
C LEU A 30 -8.42 0.30 -2.83
N LEU A 31 -9.70 0.56 -3.13
CA LEU A 31 -10.19 0.76 -4.50
C LEU A 31 -9.57 1.99 -5.16
N LYS A 32 -9.52 3.13 -4.46
CA LYS A 32 -8.89 4.35 -4.98
C LYS A 32 -7.39 4.16 -5.17
N PHE A 33 -6.73 3.45 -4.26
CA PHE A 33 -5.31 3.14 -4.36
C PHE A 33 -4.98 2.24 -5.55
N THR A 34 -5.71 1.15 -5.72
CA THR A 34 -5.52 0.23 -6.86
C THR A 34 -5.80 0.88 -8.22
N ARG A 35 -6.59 1.96 -8.24
CA ARG A 35 -6.90 2.76 -9.44
C ARG A 35 -5.99 3.97 -9.66
N ASP A 36 -4.95 4.15 -8.85
CA ASP A 36 -4.07 5.33 -8.89
C ASP A 36 -4.78 6.68 -8.60
N GLU A 37 -6.01 6.65 -8.09
CA GLU A 37 -6.77 7.86 -7.78
C GLU A 37 -6.29 8.52 -6.47
N GLN A 38 -5.72 7.74 -5.55
CA GLN A 38 -5.26 8.23 -4.26
C GLN A 38 -4.06 7.44 -3.75
N SER A 39 -3.07 8.15 -3.20
CA SER A 39 -2.01 7.52 -2.39
C SER A 39 -2.59 7.01 -1.07
N LEU A 40 -2.01 5.92 -0.58
CA LEU A 40 -2.25 5.47 0.78
C LEU A 40 -1.50 6.36 1.77
N ARG A 41 -2.04 6.42 2.99
CA ARG A 41 -1.37 7.07 4.10
C ARG A 41 -0.42 6.07 4.73
N LEU A 42 0.68 6.57 5.29
CA LEU A 42 1.78 5.76 5.82
C LEU A 42 1.32 4.67 6.81
N ASP A 43 0.34 4.97 7.67
CA ASP A 43 -0.23 4.01 8.62
C ASP A 43 -1.00 2.86 7.96
N MET A 44 -1.59 3.10 6.78
CA MET A 44 -2.28 2.08 5.99
C MET A 44 -1.31 1.27 5.16
N ASP A 45 -0.24 1.90 4.67
CA ASP A 45 0.87 1.20 4.00
C ASP A 45 1.49 0.18 4.95
N ASP A 46 1.81 0.59 6.19
CA ASP A 46 2.38 -0.29 7.22
C ASP A 46 1.50 -1.51 7.51
N LYS A 47 0.18 -1.31 7.61
CA LYS A 47 -0.77 -2.43 7.83
C LYS A 47 -0.78 -3.42 6.68
N LEU A 48 -0.79 -2.94 5.44
CA LEU A 48 -0.80 -3.81 4.27
C LEU A 48 0.55 -4.53 4.13
N ALA A 49 1.65 -3.84 4.34
CA ALA A 49 2.97 -4.46 4.28
C ALA A 49 3.16 -5.52 5.37
N GLN A 50 2.72 -5.24 6.60
CA GLN A 50 2.73 -6.24 7.68
C GLN A 50 1.86 -7.45 7.32
N PHE A 51 0.69 -7.23 6.73
CA PHE A 51 -0.19 -8.33 6.31
C PHE A 51 0.41 -9.19 5.18
N PHE A 52 1.10 -8.57 4.23
CA PHE A 52 1.77 -9.28 3.14
C PHE A 52 3.19 -9.76 3.50
N GLU A 53 3.61 -9.60 4.77
CA GLU A 53 4.97 -9.88 5.24
C GLU A 53 6.06 -9.19 4.39
N LEU A 54 5.73 -8.02 3.84
CA LEU A 54 6.62 -7.20 3.03
C LEU A 54 7.38 -6.22 3.94
N GLU A 55 8.70 -6.14 3.78
CA GLU A 55 9.48 -5.09 4.43
C GLU A 55 9.29 -3.74 3.71
N LEU A 56 8.60 -2.81 4.36
CA LEU A 56 8.56 -1.41 3.93
C LEU A 56 9.92 -0.74 4.17
N GLN A 57 10.74 -0.65 3.13
CA GLN A 57 11.90 0.23 3.19
C GLN A 57 11.47 1.68 2.91
N PRO A 58 11.74 2.64 3.83
CA PRO A 58 11.49 4.04 3.56
C PRO A 58 12.35 4.46 2.37
N ALA A 59 11.72 4.97 1.31
CA ALA A 59 12.45 5.48 0.16
C ALA A 59 13.45 6.57 0.63
N PRO A 60 14.72 6.52 0.20
CA PRO A 60 15.68 7.55 0.55
C PRO A 60 15.16 8.89 0.05
N LYS A 61 14.92 9.83 0.98
CA LYS A 61 14.49 11.21 0.65
C LYS A 61 15.43 11.74 -0.43
N PRO A 62 14.94 12.27 -1.56
CA PRO A 62 15.82 12.85 -2.57
C PRO A 62 16.61 13.97 -1.90
N LYS A 63 17.95 13.86 -1.92
CA LYS A 63 18.83 14.92 -1.44
C LYS A 63 18.53 16.15 -2.29
N ARG A 64 17.87 17.15 -1.70
CA ARG A 64 17.75 18.47 -2.31
C ARG A 64 19.18 18.93 -2.63
N LYS A 65 19.50 19.05 -3.93
CA LYS A 65 20.73 19.73 -4.36
C LYS A 65 20.64 21.15 -3.80
N LYS A 66 21.49 21.47 -2.82
CA LYS A 66 21.76 22.87 -2.45
C LYS A 66 22.58 23.44 -3.59
N THR A 67 21.99 24.39 -4.31
CA THR A 67 22.69 25.35 -5.17
C THR A 67 23.40 26.37 -4.29
#